data_AF-A0AAE6G3P3-F1
#
_entry.id   AF-A0AAE6G3P3-F1
#
_cell.length_a   1.000
_cell.length_b   1.000
_cell.length_c   1.000
_cell.angle_alpha   90.00
_cell.angle_beta   90.00
_cell.angle_gamma   90.00
#
_symmetry.space_group_name_H-M   'P 1'
#
loop_
_entity.id
_entity.type
_entity.pdbx_description
1 polymer ?
#
loop_
_entity_poly.entity_id
_entity_poly.type
_entity_poly.pdbx_seq_one_letter_code
_entity_poly.pdbx_strand_id
1 'polypeptide(L)'
;MRGGDGPAFMCGWCNGAPGIGLARLGTLPLLDDARVREEIQAAVNVTRTTGFGYKHGLCHGDLGNVLFLLEAARVLRDDALLRHTYRLAGGILQDINEHGDRHGLPESIETPGLMVGLAGIAYGLARLAAPERVPDILAVAPPMG
;
A
#
# COMPACT_ATOMS: atom_id res chain seq x y z
N MET A 1 17.12 -5.66 -12.58
CA MET A 1 16.89 -7.06 -13.03
C MET A 1 16.86 -7.97 -11.80
N ARG A 2 15.71 -8.55 -11.46
CA ARG A 2 15.63 -9.71 -10.57
C ARG A 2 15.15 -10.88 -11.41
N GLY A 3 16.06 -11.82 -11.65
CA GLY A 3 15.82 -13.07 -12.34
C GLY A 3 15.14 -14.06 -11.40
N GLY A 4 14.05 -14.63 -11.90
CA GLY A 4 13.30 -15.72 -11.31
C GLY A 4 12.22 -16.08 -12.31
N ASP A 5 12.46 -17.14 -13.10
CA ASP A 5 11.57 -17.63 -14.17
C ASP A 5 10.30 -18.33 -13.63
N GLY A 6 9.73 -17.80 -12.55
CA GLY A 6 8.40 -18.17 -12.06
C GLY A 6 7.37 -17.15 -12.55
N PRO A 7 6.07 -17.52 -12.62
CA PRO A 7 5.03 -16.55 -12.92
C PRO A 7 5.08 -15.38 -11.92
N ALA A 8 5.25 -14.17 -12.43
CA ALA A 8 5.18 -12.95 -11.63
C ALA A 8 3.70 -12.64 -11.35
N PHE A 9 3.27 -12.82 -10.10
CA PHE A 9 1.92 -12.48 -9.67
C PHE A 9 1.82 -10.99 -9.33
N MET A 10 0.69 -10.37 -9.66
CA MET A 10 0.41 -8.98 -9.29
C MET A 10 0.35 -8.83 -7.76
N CYS A 11 0.95 -7.76 -7.25
CA CYS A 11 0.90 -7.38 -5.84
C CYS A 11 0.37 -5.96 -5.74
N GLY A 12 -0.95 -5.80 -5.83
CA GLY A 12 -1.62 -4.51 -5.72
C GLY A 12 -2.82 -4.57 -4.79
N TRP A 13 -3.36 -3.39 -4.46
CA TRP A 13 -4.60 -3.27 -3.71
C TRP A 13 -5.79 -3.88 -4.48
N CYS A 14 -5.89 -3.65 -5.78
CA CYS A 14 -7.00 -4.17 -6.59
C CYS A 14 -6.92 -5.69 -6.85
N ASN A 15 -5.73 -6.26 -6.83
CA ASN A 15 -5.48 -7.69 -7.02
C ASN A 15 -4.14 -8.08 -6.37
N GLY A 16 -4.21 -8.75 -5.22
CA GLY A 16 -3.04 -9.28 -4.54
C GLY A 16 -3.10 -9.16 -3.02
N ALA A 17 -1.97 -9.48 -2.41
CA ALA A 17 -1.79 -9.49 -0.96
C ALA A 17 -2.24 -8.21 -0.25
N PRO A 18 -1.93 -6.98 -0.73
CA PRO A 18 -2.33 -5.75 -0.05
C PRO A 18 -3.84 -5.59 0.11
N GLY A 19 -4.63 -5.86 -0.94
CA GLY A 19 -6.09 -5.77 -0.89
C GLY A 19 -6.71 -6.84 0.01
N ILE A 20 -6.23 -8.08 -0.11
CA ILE A 20 -6.67 -9.20 0.74
C ILE A 20 -6.34 -8.91 2.21
N GLY A 21 -5.14 -8.42 2.49
CA GLY A 21 -4.69 -8.06 3.84
C GLY A 21 -5.54 -6.94 4.46
N LEU A 22 -5.85 -5.88 3.70
CA LEU A 22 -6.76 -4.82 4.17
C LEU A 22 -8.15 -5.35 4.48
N ALA A 23 -8.71 -6.21 3.62
CA ALA A 23 -10.00 -6.83 3.89
C ALA A 23 -9.97 -7.65 5.19
N ARG A 24 -8.89 -8.41 5.45
CA ARG A 24 -8.74 -9.18 6.69
C ARG A 24 -8.56 -8.32 7.93
N LEU A 25 -7.77 -7.26 7.85
CA LEU A 25 -7.65 -6.29 8.93
C LEU A 25 -9.02 -5.69 9.29
N GLY A 26 -9.80 -5.31 8.27
CA GLY A 26 -11.16 -4.77 8.47
C GLY A 26 -12.13 -5.75 9.12
N THR A 27 -11.90 -7.05 9.02
CA THR A 27 -12.75 -8.08 9.66
C THR A 27 -12.39 -8.39 11.11
N LEU A 28 -11.20 -7.99 11.60
CA LEU A 28 -10.76 -8.33 12.97
C LEU A 28 -11.76 -7.96 14.08
N PRO A 29 -12.52 -6.85 14.01
CA PRO A 29 -13.55 -6.55 15.03
C PRO A 29 -14.69 -7.57 15.10
N LEU A 30 -14.88 -8.37 14.04
CA LEU A 30 -15.97 -9.36 13.91
C LEU A 30 -15.46 -10.81 13.93
N LEU A 31 -14.27 -11.05 13.36
CA LEU A 31 -13.66 -12.36 13.21
C LEU A 31 -12.14 -12.24 13.40
N ASP A 32 -11.68 -12.66 14.58
CA ASP A 32 -10.28 -12.62 14.98
C ASP A 32 -9.79 -14.01 15.40
N ASP A 33 -9.63 -14.89 14.41
CA ASP A 33 -9.10 -16.24 14.63
C ASP A 33 -7.66 -16.39 14.11
N ALA A 34 -7.05 -17.54 14.43
CA ALA A 34 -5.68 -17.83 14.04
C ALA A 34 -5.48 -17.83 12.51
N ARG A 35 -6.49 -18.22 11.73
CA ARG A 35 -6.41 -18.27 10.27
C ARG A 35 -6.43 -16.87 9.68
N VAL A 36 -7.31 -15.99 10.15
CA VAL A 36 -7.34 -14.58 9.75
C VAL A 36 -6.01 -13.90 10.06
N ARG A 37 -5.45 -14.14 11.26
CA ARG A 37 -4.13 -13.60 11.64
C ARG A 37 -2.99 -14.13 10.77
N GLU A 38 -3.01 -15.41 10.43
CA GLU A 38 -2.05 -16.02 9.50
C GLU A 38 -2.13 -15.40 8.11
N GLU A 39 -3.34 -15.18 7.59
CA GLU A 39 -3.57 -14.55 6.29
C GLU A 39 -3.09 -13.09 6.26
N ILE A 40 -3.33 -12.32 7.33
CA ILE A 40 -2.78 -10.96 7.48
C ILE A 40 -1.26 -10.99 7.44
N GLN A 41 -0.63 -11.91 8.19
CA GLN A 41 0.83 -12.00 8.22
C GLN A 41 1.42 -12.42 6.87
N ALA A 42 0.76 -13.35 6.18
CA ALA A 42 1.12 -13.74 4.82
C ALA A 42 1.03 -12.53 3.87
N ALA A 43 -0.06 -11.75 3.94
CA ALA A 43 -0.24 -10.56 3.13
C ALA A 43 0.85 -9.50 3.40
N VAL A 44 1.19 -9.24 4.66
CA VAL A 44 2.29 -8.35 5.06
C VAL A 44 3.61 -8.84 4.46
N ASN A 45 3.93 -10.12 4.62
CA ASN A 45 5.20 -10.68 4.13
C ASN A 45 5.33 -10.63 2.61
N VAL A 46 4.27 -10.98 1.87
CA VAL A 46 4.26 -10.89 0.40
C VAL A 46 4.43 -9.45 -0.02
N THR A 47 3.68 -8.52 0.56
CA THR A 47 3.76 -7.10 0.19
C THR A 47 5.16 -6.54 0.43
N ARG A 48 5.79 -6.85 1.56
CA ARG A 48 7.16 -6.43 1.89
C ARG A 48 8.22 -6.95 0.91
N THR A 49 7.99 -8.11 0.30
CA THR A 49 9.01 -8.80 -0.51
C THR A 49 8.83 -8.57 -2.02
N THR A 50 7.59 -8.35 -2.47
CA THR A 50 7.26 -8.25 -3.90
C THR A 50 6.47 -7.01 -4.30
N GLY A 51 6.02 -6.20 -3.33
CA GLY A 51 5.07 -5.10 -3.57
C GLY A 51 5.68 -3.75 -3.93
N PHE A 52 6.97 -3.63 -4.23
CA PHE A 52 7.61 -2.32 -4.42
C PHE A 52 8.50 -2.25 -5.66
N GLY A 53 8.61 -1.05 -6.22
CA GLY A 53 9.52 -0.69 -7.32
C GLY A 53 8.88 -0.69 -8.69
N TYR A 54 7.55 -0.50 -8.78
CA TYR A 54 6.82 -0.55 -10.05
C TYR A 54 6.29 0.84 -10.46
N LYS A 55 5.22 1.30 -9.80
CA LYS A 55 4.54 2.58 -10.05
C LYS A 55 4.12 3.18 -8.72
N HIS A 56 3.83 4.47 -8.64
CA HIS A 56 3.51 5.12 -7.37
C HIS A 56 2.01 5.26 -7.07
N GLY A 57 1.11 4.79 -7.94
CA GLY A 57 -0.34 4.89 -7.72
C GLY A 57 -0.87 4.12 -6.49
N LEU A 58 -2.15 4.32 -6.17
CA LEU A 58 -2.83 3.67 -5.04
C LEU A 58 -3.39 2.28 -5.38
N CYS A 59 -3.87 2.07 -6.60
CA CYS A 59 -4.59 0.85 -6.97
C CYS A 59 -3.66 -0.39 -7.08
N HIS A 60 -2.47 -0.20 -7.63
CA HIS A 60 -1.48 -1.26 -7.86
C HIS A 60 -0.06 -0.69 -7.89
N GLY A 61 0.21 0.28 -7.02
CA GLY A 61 1.51 0.93 -6.90
C GLY A 61 2.03 0.96 -5.47
N ASP A 62 3.26 1.45 -5.34
CA ASP A 62 4.04 1.49 -4.13
C ASP A 62 3.30 2.23 -3.00
N LEU A 63 2.56 3.30 -3.32
CA LEU A 63 1.78 4.03 -2.32
C LEU A 63 0.57 3.24 -1.82
N GLY A 64 -0.13 2.51 -2.68
CA GLY A 64 -1.18 1.60 -2.22
C GLY A 64 -0.65 0.54 -1.27
N ASN A 65 0.50 -0.03 -1.63
CA ASN A 65 1.11 -1.13 -0.90
C ASN A 65 1.69 -0.68 0.45
N VAL A 66 2.35 0.49 0.51
CA VAL A 66 2.85 1.04 1.77
C VAL A 66 1.72 1.50 2.69
N LEU A 67 0.59 1.97 2.15
CA LEU A 67 -0.58 2.32 2.96
C LEU A 67 -1.22 1.08 3.60
N PHE A 68 -1.27 -0.06 2.91
CA PHE A 68 -1.63 -1.32 3.57
C PHE A 68 -0.69 -1.65 4.73
N LEU A 69 0.63 -1.55 4.53
CA LEU A 69 1.59 -1.83 5.61
C LEU A 69 1.47 -0.85 6.79
N LEU A 70 1.13 0.41 6.53
CA LEU A 70 0.81 1.40 7.55
C LEU A 70 -0.40 0.96 8.37
N GLU A 71 -1.50 0.60 7.72
CA GLU A 71 -2.73 0.18 8.39
C GLU A 71 -2.51 -1.12 9.19
N ALA A 72 -1.81 -2.09 8.60
CA ALA A 72 -1.43 -3.33 9.29
C ALA A 72 -0.63 -3.04 10.56
N ALA A 73 0.39 -2.16 10.48
CA ALA A 73 1.21 -1.81 11.64
C ALA A 73 0.39 -1.15 12.76
N ARG A 74 -0.56 -0.27 12.39
CA ARG A 74 -1.42 0.44 13.34
C ARG A 74 -2.41 -0.51 14.03
N VAL A 75 -3.14 -1.31 13.25
CA VAL A 75 -4.15 -2.24 13.76
C VAL A 75 -3.50 -3.33 14.63
N LEU A 76 -2.35 -3.86 14.21
CA LEU A 76 -1.63 -4.90 14.95
C LEU A 76 -0.75 -4.35 16.09
N ARG A 77 -0.60 -3.02 16.20
CA ARG A 77 0.31 -2.35 17.14
C ARG A 77 1.75 -2.85 17.02
N ASP A 78 2.21 -3.02 15.78
CA ASP A 78 3.55 -3.52 15.47
C ASP A 78 4.50 -2.35 15.13
N ASP A 79 5.28 -1.92 16.13
CA ASP A 79 6.26 -0.84 15.98
C ASP A 79 7.41 -1.20 15.01
N ALA A 80 7.75 -2.48 14.88
CA ALA A 80 8.81 -2.91 13.97
C ALA A 80 8.34 -2.81 12.52
N LEU A 81 7.10 -3.23 12.24
CA LEU A 81 6.46 -3.03 10.95
C LEU A 81 6.30 -1.55 10.66
N LEU A 82 5.85 -0.74 11.63
CA LEU A 82 5.68 0.71 11.45
C LEU A 82 7.00 1.39 11.04
N ARG A 83 8.10 1.11 11.74
CA ARG A 83 9.43 1.63 11.37
C ARG A 83 9.85 1.19 9.97
N HIS A 84 9.53 -0.05 9.58
CA HIS A 84 9.84 -0.55 8.25
C HIS A 84 9.01 0.14 7.17
N THR A 85 7.70 0.32 7.41
CA THR A 85 6.78 1.06 6.54
C THR A 85 7.31 2.47 6.26
N TYR A 86 7.76 3.21 7.27
CA TYR A 86 8.31 4.55 7.06
C TYR A 86 9.65 4.56 6.32
N ARG A 87 10.49 3.52 6.47
CA ARG A 87 11.69 3.39 5.62
C ARG A 87 11.33 3.19 4.14
N LEU A 88 10.32 2.37 3.86
CA LEU A 88 9.82 2.18 2.49
C LEU A 88 9.21 3.48 1.94
N ALA A 89 8.40 4.18 2.74
CA ALA A 89 7.83 5.47 2.38
C ALA A 89 8.90 6.51 2.04
N GLY A 90 9.98 6.58 2.85
CA GLY A 90 11.13 7.45 2.56
C GLY A 90 11.80 7.12 1.22
N GLY A 91 11.97 5.82 0.92
CA GLY A 91 12.50 5.37 -0.38
C GLY A 91 11.60 5.73 -1.56
N ILE A 92 10.27 5.61 -1.41
CA ILE A 92 9.31 6.01 -2.44
C ILE A 92 9.39 7.53 -2.70
N LEU A 93 9.43 8.33 -1.64
CA LEU A 93 9.53 9.79 -1.75
C LEU A 93 10.85 10.22 -2.42
N GLN A 94 11.95 9.57 -2.05
CA GLN A 94 13.25 9.81 -2.68
C GLN A 94 13.23 9.48 -4.18
N ASP A 95 12.68 8.32 -4.55
CA ASP A 95 12.57 7.89 -5.95
C ASP A 95 11.74 8.87 -6.79
N ILE A 96 10.61 9.36 -6.24
CA ILE A 96 9.79 10.40 -6.89
C ILE A 96 10.58 11.69 -7.07
N ASN A 97 11.35 12.11 -6.05
CA ASN A 97 12.12 13.35 -6.11
C ASN A 97 13.29 13.28 -7.10
N GLU A 98 13.90 12.10 -7.26
CA GLU A 98 15.05 11.90 -8.15
C GLU A 98 14.64 11.63 -9.60
N HIS A 99 13.56 10.88 -9.82
CA HIS A 99 13.19 10.34 -11.12
C HIS A 99 11.83 10.85 -11.65
N GLY A 100 11.13 11.69 -10.88
CA GLY A 100 9.76 12.07 -11.17
C GLY A 100 8.78 10.95 -10.82
N ASP A 101 7.50 11.21 -10.99
CA ASP A 101 6.48 10.24 -10.63
C ASP A 101 6.15 9.25 -11.76
N ARG A 102 6.10 7.96 -11.41
CA ARG A 102 5.66 6.87 -12.30
C ARG A 102 4.18 6.55 -12.11
N HIS A 103 3.33 7.09 -12.97
CA HIS A 103 1.88 6.85 -12.98
C HIS A 103 1.42 5.65 -13.85
N GLY A 104 0.14 5.29 -13.74
CA GLY A 104 -0.48 4.08 -14.28
C GLY A 104 -0.55 3.94 -15.81
N LEU A 105 -0.44 5.03 -16.57
CA LEU A 105 -0.68 5.08 -18.02
C LEU A 105 0.63 5.30 -18.82
N PRO A 106 0.65 4.98 -20.13
CA PRO A 106 1.77 5.29 -21.02
C PRO A 106 2.17 6.77 -20.96
N GLU A 107 3.46 7.04 -21.13
CA GLU A 107 4.24 8.22 -20.69
C GLU A 107 3.79 9.64 -21.13
N SER A 108 2.63 9.83 -21.77
CA SER A 108 2.27 11.12 -22.37
C SER A 108 1.00 11.79 -21.85
N ILE A 109 0.30 11.23 -20.85
CA ILE A 109 -0.91 11.85 -20.28
C ILE A 109 -0.84 11.86 -18.75
N GLU A 110 -0.57 13.03 -18.17
CA GLU A 110 -0.84 13.29 -16.76
C GLU A 110 -2.29 12.90 -16.47
N THR A 111 -2.47 11.88 -15.61
CA THR A 111 -3.81 11.46 -15.22
C THR A 111 -4.09 12.08 -13.86
N PRO A 112 -5.02 13.04 -13.73
CA PRO A 112 -5.38 13.63 -12.43
C PRO A 112 -6.16 12.66 -11.52
N GLY A 113 -6.17 11.36 -11.84
CA GLY A 113 -6.99 10.35 -11.17
C GLY A 113 -6.45 9.94 -9.80
N LEU A 114 -7.38 9.61 -8.89
CA LEU A 114 -7.06 9.20 -7.51
C LEU A 114 -6.37 7.83 -7.44
N MET A 115 -6.75 6.87 -8.28
CA MET A 115 -6.29 5.48 -8.11
C MET A 115 -4.96 5.19 -8.80
N VAL A 116 -4.69 5.83 -9.94
CA VAL A 116 -3.54 5.52 -10.82
C VAL A 116 -2.74 6.76 -11.24
N GLY A 117 -3.09 7.93 -10.70
CA GLY A 117 -2.58 9.23 -11.14
C GLY A 117 -2.09 10.12 -10.00
N LEU A 118 -1.78 11.37 -10.34
CA LEU A 118 -1.13 12.35 -9.46
C LEU A 118 -1.91 12.63 -8.17
N ALA A 119 -3.24 12.70 -8.25
CA ALA A 119 -4.07 12.89 -7.06
C ALA A 119 -3.90 11.73 -6.06
N GLY A 120 -3.73 10.50 -6.55
CA GLY A 120 -3.42 9.34 -5.72
C GLY A 120 -2.08 9.41 -5.05
N ILE A 121 -1.08 9.90 -5.79
CA ILE A 121 0.29 10.05 -5.28
C ILE A 121 0.31 11.09 -4.15
N ALA A 122 -0.28 12.26 -4.40
CA ALA A 122 -0.41 13.31 -3.40
C ALA A 122 -1.20 12.83 -2.17
N TYR A 123 -2.31 12.11 -2.38
CA TYR A 123 -3.11 11.54 -1.29
C TYR A 123 -2.32 10.54 -0.45
N GLY A 124 -1.61 9.62 -1.10
CA GLY A 124 -0.81 8.60 -0.41
C GLY A 124 0.29 9.21 0.44
N LEU A 125 1.02 10.18 -0.10
CA LEU A 125 2.04 10.92 0.65
C LEU A 125 1.44 11.74 1.80
N ALA A 126 0.31 12.41 1.59
CA ALA A 126 -0.39 13.15 2.63
C ALA A 126 -0.86 12.22 3.77
N ARG A 127 -1.39 11.04 3.45
CA ARG A 127 -1.78 10.04 4.45
C ARG A 127 -0.59 9.49 5.22
N LEU A 128 0.54 9.22 4.56
CA LEU A 128 1.77 8.83 5.25
C LEU A 128 2.27 9.92 6.21
N ALA A 129 2.16 11.20 5.84
CA ALA A 129 2.60 12.31 6.67
C ALA A 129 1.66 12.60 7.85
N ALA A 130 0.36 12.38 7.69
CA ALA A 130 -0.65 12.69 8.70
C ALA A 130 -1.75 11.61 8.77
N PRO A 131 -1.42 10.38 9.20
CA PRO A 131 -2.31 9.22 9.15
C PRO A 131 -3.53 9.32 10.08
N GLU A 132 -3.49 10.23 11.05
CA GLU A 132 -4.62 10.56 11.94
C GLU A 132 -5.57 11.62 11.36
N ARG A 133 -5.15 12.35 10.31
CA ARG A 133 -5.91 13.45 9.72
C ARG A 133 -6.45 13.13 8.33
N VAL A 134 -5.75 12.26 7.60
CA VAL A 134 -6.11 11.89 6.23
C VAL A 134 -6.71 10.48 6.26
N PRO A 135 -7.99 10.29 5.90
CA PRO A 135 -8.69 9.01 5.97
C PRO A 135 -8.02 7.88 5.17
N ASP A 136 -8.30 6.63 5.50
CA ASP A 136 -7.92 5.51 4.63
C ASP A 136 -9.00 5.27 3.58
N ILE A 137 -8.75 5.69 2.35
CA ILE A 137 -9.68 5.41 1.24
C ILE A 137 -9.55 3.98 0.69
N LEU A 138 -8.50 3.25 1.06
CA LEU A 138 -8.25 1.88 0.62
C LEU A 138 -8.87 0.85 1.57
N ALA A 139 -9.08 1.22 2.84
CA ALA A 139 -9.69 0.34 3.85
C ALA A 139 -11.23 0.27 3.80
N VAL A 140 -11.90 1.00 2.88
CA VAL A 140 -13.38 1.11 2.79
C VAL A 140 -14.00 1.38 4.18
N ALA A 141 -13.32 2.19 4.99
CA ALA A 141 -13.80 2.57 6.31
C ALA A 141 -14.93 3.60 6.20
N PRO A 142 -15.88 3.64 7.16
CA PRO A 142 -16.88 4.70 7.21
C PRO A 142 -16.20 6.08 7.35
N PRO A 143 -16.81 7.16 6.83
CA PRO A 143 -16.25 8.50 6.94
C PRO A 143 -16.10 8.90 8.41
N MET A 144 -14.98 9.58 8.73
CA MET A 144 -14.78 10.17 10.06
C MET A 144 -15.67 11.41 10.18
N GLY A 145 -16.49 11.44 11.24
CA GLY A 145 -17.40 12.55 11.57
C GLY A 145 -16.73 13.66 12.36
#